data_AF-A0A656QFH8-F1
#
_entry.id   AF-A0A656QFH8-F1
#
_cell.length_a   1.000
_cell.length_b   1.000
_cell.length_c   1.000
_cell.angle_alpha   90.00
_cell.angle_beta   90.00
_cell.angle_gamma   90.00
#
_symmetry.space_group_name_H-M   'P 1'
#
loop_
_entity.id
_entity.type
_entity.pdbx_description
1 polymer ?
#
loop_
_entity_poly.entity_id
_entity_poly.type
_entity_poly.pdbx_seq_one_letter_code
_entity_poly.pdbx_strand_id
1 'polypeptide(L)' 'MFHTIGYKGHYIHLAYQDGVETIQTQIMYADGGFTLQRRNTYAGAQRAITRHVRAALAAANQ' A
#
# COMPACT_ATOMS: atom_id res chain seq x y z
N MET A 1 -0.99 19.00 -1.07
CA MET A 1 -0.29 18.37 0.09
C MET A 1 0.06 16.94 -0.29
N PHE A 2 1.24 16.45 0.10
CA PHE A 2 1.67 15.06 -0.16
C PHE A 2 2.23 14.45 1.12
N HIS A 3 1.80 13.23 1.46
CA HIS A 3 2.27 12.51 2.63
C HIS A 3 2.49 11.03 2.29
N THR A 4 3.55 10.44 2.81
CA THR A 4 3.84 9.01 2.64
C THR A 4 3.95 8.35 4.01
N ILE A 5 3.20 7.28 4.21
CA ILE A 5 3.09 6.56 5.47
C ILE A 5 3.65 5.16 5.28
N GLY A 6 4.61 4.77 6.11
CA GLY A 6 5.08 3.38 6.17
C GLY A 6 4.08 2.48 6.90
N TYR A 7 3.80 1.30 6.34
CA TYR A 7 2.89 0.32 6.94
C TYR A 7 3.31 -1.11 6.57
N LYS A 8 3.78 -1.89 7.56
CA LYS A 8 4.19 -3.31 7.41
C LYS A 8 5.23 -3.57 6.30
N GLY A 9 6.24 -2.71 6.18
CA GLY A 9 7.27 -2.82 5.14
C GLY A 9 6.81 -2.34 3.74
N HIS A 10 5.65 -1.69 3.67
CA HIS A 10 5.07 -1.11 2.47
C HIS A 10 4.73 0.37 2.70
N TYR A 11 4.23 1.06 1.67
CA TYR A 11 3.92 2.48 1.79
C TYR A 11 2.50 2.82 1.32
N ILE A 12 1.93 3.85 1.93
CA ILE A 12 0.67 4.47 1.52
C ILE A 12 0.97 5.93 1.21
N HIS A 13 0.68 6.35 -0.03
CA HIS A 13 0.82 7.74 -0.46
C HIS A 13 -0.55 8.41 -0.43
N LEU A 14 -0.59 9.58 0.18
CA LEU A 14 -1.73 10.46 0.24
C LEU A 14 -1.35 11.75 -0.48
N ALA A 15 -2.05 12.05 -1.58
CA ALA A 15 -1.88 13.27 -2.32
C ALA A 15 -3.21 14.04 -2.35
N TYR A 16 -3.19 15.31 -2.02
CA TYR A 16 -4.33 16.20 -2.17
C TYR A 16 -3.97 17.31 -3.15
N GLN A 17 -4.65 17.33 -4.28
CA GLN A 17 -4.44 18.27 -5.38
C GLN A 17 -5.80 18.67 -5.97
N ASP A 18 -6.01 19.97 -6.20
CA ASP A 18 -7.21 20.53 -6.86
C ASP A 18 -8.54 20.04 -6.27
N GLY A 19 -8.60 19.91 -4.94
CA GLY A 19 -9.78 19.44 -4.23
C GLY A 19 -9.95 17.91 -4.19
N VAL A 20 -9.08 17.17 -4.88
CA VAL A 20 -9.14 15.71 -5.04
C VAL A 20 -8.10 15.04 -4.16
N GLU A 21 -8.56 14.14 -3.30
CA GLU A 21 -7.69 13.21 -2.57
C GLU A 21 -7.38 11.97 -3.44
N THR A 22 -6.10 11.64 -3.53
CA THR A 22 -5.60 10.43 -4.16
C THR A 22 -4.86 9.61 -3.13
N ILE A 23 -5.29 8.36 -2.97
CA ILE A 23 -4.65 7.39 -2.09
C ILE A 23 -4.06 6.29 -2.96
N GLN A 24 -2.77 6.01 -2.77
CA GLN A 24 -2.07 4.94 -3.47
C GLN A 24 -1.36 4.04 -2.46
N THR A 25 -1.35 2.75 -2.74
CA THR A 25 -0.61 1.75 -1.99
C THR A 25 0.59 1.32 -2.81
N GLN A 26 1.79 1.45 -2.26
CA GLN A 26 3.02 0.88 -2.80
C GLN A 26 3.29 -0.45 -2.11
N ILE A 27 3.05 -1.55 -2.82
CA ILE A 27 3.38 -2.89 -2.34
C ILE A 27 4.78 -3.24 -2.82
N MET A 28 5.65 -3.56 -1.86
CA MET A 28 7.04 -3.95 -2.06
C MET A 28 7.10 -5.46 -2.28
N TYR A 29 7.92 -5.90 -3.21
CA TYR A 29 8.20 -7.29 -3.49
C TYR A 29 9.58 -7.70 -2.98
N ALA A 30 9.79 -9.01 -2.82
CA ALA A 30 11.03 -9.55 -2.27
C ALA A 30 12.25 -9.32 -3.19
N ASP A 31 12.01 -9.13 -4.49
CA ASP A 31 13.03 -8.79 -5.49
C ASP A 31 13.44 -7.30 -5.46
N GLY A 32 12.88 -6.51 -4.54
CA GLY A 32 13.10 -5.07 -4.45
C GLY A 32 12.21 -4.25 -5.40
N GLY A 33 11.39 -4.91 -6.22
CA GLY A 33 10.38 -4.27 -7.05
C GLY A 33 9.18 -3.77 -6.24
N PHE A 34 8.30 -3.00 -6.88
CA PHE A 34 7.04 -2.59 -6.27
C PHE A 34 5.92 -2.37 -7.28
N THR A 35 4.68 -2.39 -6.80
CA THR A 35 3.52 -1.89 -7.55
C THR A 35 2.79 -0.79 -6.81
N LEU A 36 2.34 0.21 -7.58
CA LEU A 36 1.45 1.27 -7.09
C LEU A 36 0.02 0.97 -7.50
N GLN A 37 -0.88 0.96 -6.52
CA GLN A 37 -2.31 0.68 -6.74
C GLN A 37 -3.16 1.77 -6.10
N ARG A 38 -4.03 2.41 -6.88
CA ARG A 38 -4.98 3.42 -6.39
C ARG A 38 -6.00 2.76 -5.45
N ARG A 39 -6.35 3.48 -4.38
CA ARG A 39 -7.35 3.12 -3.39
C ARG A 39 -8.29 4.29 -3.14
N ASN A 40 -9.49 3.97 -2.70
CA ASN A 40 -10.53 4.97 -2.43
C ASN A 40 -10.46 5.50 -0.99
N THR A 41 -9.86 4.74 -0.07
CA THR A 41 -9.79 5.10 1.35
C THR A 41 -8.47 4.63 1.96
N TYR A 42 -8.03 5.32 3.02
CA TYR A 42 -6.83 4.95 3.79
C TYR A 42 -6.98 3.56 4.42
N ALA A 43 -8.15 3.26 5.01
CA ALA A 43 -8.45 1.94 5.53
C ALA A 43 -8.42 0.86 4.44
N GLY A 44 -8.84 1.18 3.21
CA GLY A 44 -8.72 0.31 2.05
C GLY A 44 -7.26 0.00 1.70
N ALA A 45 -6.38 1.00 1.76
CA ALA A 45 -4.94 0.82 1.55
C ALA A 45 -4.32 -0.09 2.63
N GLN A 46 -4.61 0.13 3.91
CA GLN A 46 -4.13 -0.72 5.00
C GLN A 46 -4.61 -2.18 4.87
N ARG A 47 -5.86 -2.39 4.45
CA ARG A 47 -6.41 -3.72 4.21
C ARG A 47 -5.74 -4.41 3.03
N ALA A 48 -5.45 -3.68 1.94
CA ALA A 48 -4.74 -4.22 0.79
C ALA A 48 -3.34 -4.72 1.17
N ILE A 49 -2.57 -3.90 1.89
CA ILE A 49 -1.26 -4.29 2.42
C ILE A 49 -1.38 -5.51 3.34
N THR A 50 -2.31 -5.48 4.29
CA THR A 50 -2.49 -6.59 5.23
C THR A 50 -2.82 -7.89 4.52
N ARG A 51 -3.63 -7.85 3.46
CA ARG A 51 -3.96 -9.01 2.64
C ARG A 51 -2.72 -9.55 1.93
N HIS A 52 -1.91 -8.67 1.34
CA HIS A 52 -0.67 -9.06 0.66
C HIS A 52 0.31 -9.74 1.63
N VAL A 53 0.58 -9.12 2.78
CA VAL A 53 1.49 -9.68 3.79
C VAL A 53 0.99 -11.04 4.28
N ARG A 54 -0.31 -11.20 4.54
CA ARG A 54 -0.89 -12.48 4.95
C ARG A 54 -0.75 -13.55 3.88
N ALA A 55 -0.97 -13.21 2.62
CA ALA A 55 -0.80 -14.14 1.50
C ALA A 55 0.67 -14.58 1.37
N ALA A 56 1.62 -13.64 1.50
CA ALA A 56 3.05 -13.94 1.48
C ALA A 56 3.48 -14.86 2.62
N LEU A 57 3.01 -14.60 3.85
CA LEU A 57 3.27 -15.45 5.01
C LEU A 57 2.66 -16.86 4.84
N ALA A 58 1.45 -16.95 4.29
CA ALA A 58 0.80 -18.24 4.03
C ALA A 58 1.54 -19.05 2.95
N ALA A 59 2.14 -18.39 1.96
CA ALA A 59 2.95 -19.04 0.94
C ALA A 59 4.33 -19.48 1.45
N ALA A 60 4.93 -18.72 2.37
CA ALA A 60 6.25 -19.06 2.95
C ALA A 60 6.21 -20.21 3.96
N ASN A 61 5.04 -20.50 4.54
CA ASN A 61 4.84 -21.57 5.53
C ASN A 61 4.37 -22.90 4.90
N GLN A 62 4.35 -22.99 3.57
CA GLN A 62 4.07 -24.21 2.80
C GLN A 62 5.37 -24.76 2.23
#